data_AF-A0A8X7ULS6-F1
#
_entry.id   AF-A0A8X7ULS6-F1
#
_cell.length_a   1.000
_cell.length_b   1.000
_cell.length_c   1.000
_cell.angle_alpha   90.00
_cell.angle_beta   90.00
_cell.angle_gamma   90.00
#
_symmetry.space_group_name_H-M   'P 1'
#
loop_
_entity.id
_entity.type
_entity.pdbx_description
1 polymer ?
#
loop_
_entity_poly.entity_id
_entity_poly.type
_entity_poly.pdbx_seq_one_letter_code
_entity_poly.pdbx_strand_id
1 'polypeptide(L)'
;MSLIDMGFHGNQFTWKRGKTESTFVAKRLDRILCCAQSRLRWQEASVRHLPFLASDHAPLYLQLTPEVKGDARRRPFRFEAAWLQHNEFQDLLTASWDRDIDTREALQRLEMTLRKWNREVFENVQRRKEDLLMEITEIQEKN
;
A
#
# COMPACT_ATOMS: atom_id res chain seq x y z
N MET A 1 -33.58 6.03 10.66
CA MET A 1 -32.74 5.37 9.62
C MET A 1 -31.86 4.35 10.30
N SER A 2 -31.92 3.09 9.90
CA SER A 2 -31.06 2.04 10.46
C SER A 2 -29.72 2.01 9.73
N LEU A 3 -28.63 1.84 10.47
CA LEU A 3 -27.29 1.63 9.95
C LEU A 3 -26.96 0.15 9.98
N ILE A 4 -26.30 -0.33 8.92
CA ILE A 4 -25.94 -1.73 8.71
C ILE A 4 -24.43 -1.84 8.75
N ASP A 5 -23.91 -2.75 9.58
CA ASP A 5 -22.49 -3.11 9.59
C ASP A 5 -22.15 -3.81 8.27
N MET A 6 -21.13 -3.29 7.56
CA MET A 6 -20.79 -3.81 6.23
C MET A 6 -20.08 -5.17 6.27
N GLY A 7 -19.78 -5.70 7.47
CA GLY A 7 -18.88 -6.84 7.61
C GLY A 7 -17.44 -6.46 7.31
N PHE A 8 -16.55 -7.44 7.25
CA PHE A 8 -15.14 -7.23 6.94
C PHE A 8 -14.46 -8.54 6.50
N HIS A 9 -13.27 -8.40 5.90
CA HIS A 9 -12.29 -9.45 5.66
C HIS A 9 -11.00 -9.17 6.42
N GLY A 10 -10.26 -10.24 6.73
CA GLY A 10 -8.98 -10.18 7.45
C GLY A 10 -9.14 -10.31 8.97
N ASN A 11 -8.18 -9.78 9.72
CA ASN A 11 -8.11 -9.94 11.17
C ASN A 11 -9.42 -9.50 11.87
N GLN A 12 -9.94 -10.31 12.79
CA GLN A 12 -11.18 -10.02 13.52
C GLN A 12 -11.10 -8.75 14.38
N PHE A 13 -9.91 -8.38 14.84
CA PHE A 13 -9.67 -7.25 15.74
C PHE A 13 -9.15 -6.03 14.99
N THR A 14 -9.54 -4.85 15.44
CA THR A 14 -9.05 -3.56 14.90
C THR A 14 -8.24 -2.78 15.91
N TRP A 15 -8.18 -3.25 17.15
CA TRP A 15 -7.38 -2.68 18.21
C TRP A 15 -6.81 -3.78 19.10
N LYS A 16 -5.57 -3.60 19.58
CA LYS A 16 -4.93 -4.52 20.53
C LYS A 16 -4.03 -3.78 21.52
N ARG A 17 -3.91 -4.32 22.73
CA ARG A 17 -2.92 -3.88 23.73
C ARG A 17 -2.33 -5.08 24.48
N GLY A 18 -1.26 -4.81 25.22
CA GLY A 18 -0.54 -5.82 26.00
C GLY A 18 0.60 -6.45 25.21
N LYS A 19 1.64 -6.88 25.92
CA LYS A 19 2.86 -7.46 25.33
C LYS A 19 3.10 -8.91 25.74
N THR A 20 2.30 -9.41 26.68
CA THR A 20 2.37 -10.79 27.21
C THR A 20 1.01 -11.44 27.08
N GLU A 21 0.94 -12.76 27.04
CA GLU A 21 -0.33 -13.49 26.98
C GLU A 21 -1.29 -13.09 28.10
N SER A 22 -0.78 -12.91 29.32
CA SER A 22 -1.59 -12.49 30.48
C SER A 22 -2.13 -11.07 30.40
N THR A 23 -1.52 -10.19 29.60
CA THR A 23 -1.94 -8.78 29.45
C THR A 23 -2.59 -8.50 28.11
N PHE A 24 -2.58 -9.46 27.19
CA PHE A 24 -3.04 -9.29 25.82
C PHE A 24 -4.55 -9.15 25.78
N VAL A 25 -5.02 -8.06 25.16
CA VAL A 25 -6.44 -7.82 24.91
C VAL A 25 -6.57 -7.27 23.51
N ALA A 26 -7.43 -7.89 22.71
CA ALA A 26 -7.78 -7.42 21.37
C ALA A 26 -9.29 -7.26 21.23
N LYS A 27 -9.73 -6.22 20.51
CA LYS A 27 -11.14 -5.90 20.28
C LYS A 27 -11.34 -5.34 18.87
N ARG A 28 -12.55 -5.50 18.35
CA ARG A 28 -13.03 -4.81 17.14
C ARG A 28 -13.72 -3.51 17.54
N LEU A 29 -12.97 -2.42 17.59
CA LEU A 29 -13.45 -1.10 18.00
C LEU A 29 -13.86 -0.23 16.81
N ASP A 30 -13.27 -0.47 15.64
CA ASP A 30 -13.45 0.29 14.42
C ASP A 30 -14.37 -0.48 13.47
N ARG A 31 -15.35 0.21 12.89
CA ARG A 31 -16.35 -0.40 11.99
C ARG A 31 -16.79 0.57 10.91
N ILE A 32 -17.14 0.02 9.76
CA ILE A 32 -17.77 0.79 8.68
C ILE A 32 -19.24 0.41 8.62
N LEU A 33 -20.09 1.41 8.80
CA LEU A 33 -21.53 1.28 8.77
C LEU A 33 -22.07 2.01 7.53
N CYS A 34 -23.13 1.48 6.93
CA CYS A 34 -23.79 2.12 5.79
C CYS A 34 -25.31 2.11 5.95
N CYS A 35 -26.00 3.03 5.27
CA CYS A 35 -27.45 2.97 5.14
C CYS A 35 -27.86 2.07 3.97
N ALA A 36 -29.13 1.65 3.94
CA ALA A 36 -29.67 0.81 2.87
C ALA A 36 -29.44 1.40 1.46
N GLN A 37 -29.57 2.72 1.30
CA GLN A 37 -29.36 3.37 0.01
C GLN A 37 -27.91 3.25 -0.46
N SER A 38 -26.93 3.42 0.43
CA SER A 38 -25.51 3.20 0.11
C SER A 38 -25.24 1.74 -0.22
N ARG A 39 -25.81 0.79 0.52
CA ARG A 39 -25.62 -0.65 0.24
C ARG A 39 -26.15 -1.05 -1.14
N LEU A 40 -27.30 -0.49 -1.54
CA LEU A 40 -27.88 -0.73 -2.87
C LEU A 40 -27.07 -0.08 -3.99
N ARG A 41 -26.42 1.07 -3.72
CA ARG A 41 -25.56 1.76 -4.69
C ARG A 41 -24.22 1.07 -4.90
N TRP A 42 -23.62 0.55 -3.84
CA TRP A 42 -22.32 -0.12 -3.87
C TRP A 42 -22.45 -1.56 -3.36
N GLN A 43 -23.07 -2.40 -4.17
CA GLN A 43 -23.42 -3.77 -3.77
C GLN A 43 -22.19 -4.66 -3.55
N GLU A 44 -21.13 -4.38 -4.32
CA GLU A 44 -19.83 -5.04 -4.24
C GLU A 44 -18.87 -4.36 -3.26
N ALA A 45 -19.34 -3.38 -2.49
CA ALA A 45 -18.48 -2.74 -1.51
C ALA A 45 -18.04 -3.74 -0.43
N SER A 46 -16.76 -3.74 -0.15
CA SER A 46 -16.12 -4.61 0.84
C SER A 46 -15.23 -3.81 1.76
N VAL A 47 -15.07 -4.33 2.98
CA VAL A 47 -14.18 -3.77 3.99
C VAL A 47 -13.10 -4.79 4.28
N ARG A 48 -11.84 -4.35 4.31
CA ARG A 48 -10.70 -5.17 4.73
C ARG A 48 -10.00 -4.52 5.91
N HIS A 49 -9.73 -5.29 6.95
CA HIS A 49 -8.85 -4.87 8.02
C HIS A 49 -7.41 -5.11 7.55
N LEU A 50 -6.60 -4.04 7.47
CA LEU A 50 -5.20 -4.16 7.10
C LEU A 50 -4.37 -4.61 8.32
N PRO A 51 -3.20 -5.24 8.10
CA PRO A 51 -2.38 -5.73 9.20
C PRO A 51 -1.97 -4.64 10.20
N PHE A 52 -1.86 -5.00 11.47
CA PHE A 52 -1.24 -4.16 12.48
C PHE A 52 0.26 -4.02 12.17
N LEU A 53 0.72 -2.79 11.96
CA LEU A 53 2.12 -2.49 11.70
C LEU A 53 2.76 -1.75 12.89
N ALA A 54 2.46 -0.46 13.05
CA ALA A 54 3.11 0.41 14.04
C ALA A 54 2.13 1.07 15.03
N SER A 55 0.82 0.87 14.85
CA SER A 55 -0.23 1.39 15.74
C SER A 55 -0.86 0.25 16.54
N ASP A 56 -1.45 0.59 17.68
CA ASP A 56 -2.34 -0.31 18.42
C ASP A 56 -3.69 -0.49 17.71
N HIS A 57 -3.97 0.32 16.68
CA HIS A 57 -5.10 0.17 15.74
C HIS A 57 -4.69 -0.40 14.38
N ALA A 58 -5.59 -1.19 13.78
CA ALA A 58 -5.51 -1.66 12.40
C ALA A 58 -6.27 -0.71 11.46
N PRO A 59 -5.68 -0.29 10.33
CA PRO A 59 -6.40 0.51 9.33
C PRO A 59 -7.56 -0.27 8.69
N LEU A 60 -8.68 0.41 8.43
CA LEU A 60 -9.80 -0.13 7.65
C LEU A 60 -9.74 0.37 6.21
N TYR A 61 -9.76 -0.56 5.26
CA TYR A 61 -9.81 -0.26 3.83
C TYR A 61 -11.22 -0.53 3.29
N LEU A 62 -11.93 0.55 2.91
CA LEU A 62 -13.22 0.48 2.23
C LEU A 62 -13.02 0.52 0.73
N GLN A 63 -13.41 -0.55 0.06
CA GLN A 63 -13.42 -0.63 -1.38
C GLN A 63 -14.86 -0.60 -1.87
N LEU A 64 -15.26 0.46 -2.57
CA LEU A 64 -16.64 0.67 -3.02
C LEU A 64 -17.00 -0.09 -4.30
N THR A 65 -16.01 -0.40 -5.12
CA THR A 65 -16.15 -1.09 -6.41
C THR A 65 -15.06 -2.14 -6.57
N PRO A 66 -15.26 -3.20 -7.37
CA PRO A 66 -14.23 -4.21 -7.62
C PRO A 66 -12.90 -3.62 -8.06
N GLU A 67 -11.81 -4.29 -7.67
CA GLU A 67 -10.47 -3.82 -7.99
C GLU A 67 -10.23 -4.07 -9.47
N VAL A 68 -10.18 -3.00 -10.25
CA VAL A 68 -9.82 -3.10 -11.65
C VAL A 68 -8.30 -3.11 -11.71
N LYS A 69 -7.71 -4.29 -11.95
CA LYS A 69 -6.27 -4.41 -12.24
C LYS A 69 -5.97 -3.63 -13.51
N GLY A 70 -5.49 -2.40 -13.35
CA GLY A 70 -5.03 -1.57 -14.45
C GLY A 70 -3.81 -2.18 -15.14
N ASP A 71 -3.67 -1.92 -16.44
CA ASP A 71 -2.48 -2.30 -17.19
C ASP A 71 -1.24 -1.66 -16.55
N ALA A 72 -0.34 -2.50 -16.02
CA ALA A 72 0.90 -2.06 -15.39
C ALA A 72 1.75 -1.20 -16.33
N ARG A 73 1.65 -1.42 -17.65
CA ARG A 73 2.36 -0.65 -18.68
C ARG A 73 1.83 0.79 -18.81
N ARG A 74 0.60 1.05 -18.36
CA ARG A 74 -0.02 2.39 -18.37
C ARG A 74 0.23 3.17 -17.08
N ARG A 75 0.97 2.62 -16.12
CA ARG A 75 1.31 3.35 -14.90
C ARG A 75 2.25 4.51 -15.26
N PRO A 76 1.89 5.76 -14.93
CA PRO A 76 2.76 6.90 -15.18
C PRO A 76 4.05 6.73 -14.37
N PHE A 77 5.14 7.29 -14.88
CA PHE A 77 6.36 7.39 -14.10
C PHE A 77 6.12 8.21 -12.83
N ARG A 78 6.72 7.78 -11.73
CA ARG A 78 6.70 8.50 -10.46
C ARG A 78 8.10 8.49 -9.90
N PHE A 79 8.53 9.65 -9.42
CA PHE A 79 9.73 9.76 -8.63
C PHE A 79 9.50 9.14 -7.25
N GLU A 80 10.40 8.28 -6.79
CA GLU A 80 10.34 7.74 -5.42
C GLU A 80 11.31 8.48 -4.51
N ALA A 81 10.80 9.03 -3.40
CA ALA A 81 11.64 9.76 -2.44
C ALA A 81 12.77 8.89 -1.85
N ALA A 82 12.60 7.57 -1.82
CA ALA A 82 13.63 6.63 -1.39
C ALA A 82 14.91 6.71 -2.24
N TRP A 83 14.81 7.11 -3.51
CA TRP A 83 15.96 7.25 -4.39
C TRP A 83 16.95 8.28 -3.87
N LEU A 84 16.48 9.37 -3.26
CA LEU A 84 17.34 10.43 -2.69
C LEU A 84 18.22 9.94 -1.55
N GLN A 85 17.89 8.80 -0.93
CA GLN A 85 18.65 8.20 0.16
C GLN A 85 19.68 7.19 -0.33
N HIS A 86 19.62 6.79 -1.61
CA HIS A 86 20.60 5.86 -2.18
C HIS A 86 21.88 6.60 -2.53
N ASN A 87 23.02 6.07 -2.09
CA ASN A 87 24.35 6.69 -2.26
C ASN A 87 24.68 6.99 -3.73
N GLU A 88 24.35 6.09 -4.65
CA GLU A 88 24.65 6.24 -6.09
C GLU A 88 23.67 7.15 -6.86
N PHE A 89 22.58 7.60 -6.23
CA PHE A 89 21.52 8.29 -6.95
C PHE A 89 21.95 9.64 -7.54
N GLN A 90 22.74 10.42 -6.79
CA GLN A 90 23.24 11.72 -7.26
C GLN A 90 24.18 11.58 -8.46
N ASP A 91 25.06 10.57 -8.43
CA ASP A 91 25.98 10.28 -9.53
C ASP A 91 25.21 9.81 -10.77
N LEU A 92 24.22 8.94 -10.60
CA LEU A 92 23.33 8.48 -11.67
C LEU A 92 22.61 9.67 -12.32
N LEU A 93 22.03 10.57 -11.53
CA LEU A 93 21.31 11.74 -12.03
C LEU A 93 22.23 12.65 -12.84
N THR A 94 23.42 12.93 -12.30
CA THR A 94 24.41 13.80 -12.95
C THR A 94 24.92 13.19 -14.26
N ALA A 95 25.21 11.88 -14.28
CA ALA A 95 25.67 11.16 -15.46
C ALA A 95 24.57 11.00 -16.54
N SER A 96 23.30 10.99 -16.14
CA SER A 96 22.16 10.82 -17.05
C SER A 96 21.65 12.14 -17.64
N TRP A 97 22.08 13.28 -17.10
CA TRP A 97 21.58 14.59 -17.52
C TRP A 97 22.49 15.24 -18.56
N ASP A 98 22.04 15.21 -19.81
CA ASP A 98 22.69 15.89 -20.93
C ASP A 98 22.13 17.32 -21.06
N ARG A 99 23.01 18.32 -20.97
CA ARG A 99 22.65 19.75 -21.04
C ARG A 99 22.60 20.28 -22.47
N ASP A 100 23.11 19.51 -23.42
CA ASP A 100 23.23 19.93 -24.83
C ASP A 100 21.98 19.55 -25.65
N ILE A 101 21.03 18.82 -25.05
CA ILE A 101 19.76 18.43 -25.66
C ILE A 101 18.57 19.19 -25.08
N ASP A 102 17.46 19.17 -25.80
CA ASP A 102 16.21 19.76 -25.32
C ASP A 102 15.75 19.12 -24.00
N THR A 103 15.22 19.94 -23.09
CA THR A 103 14.83 19.50 -21.74
C THR A 103 13.80 18.38 -21.76
N ARG A 104 12.87 18.38 -22.74
CA ARG A 104 11.88 17.30 -22.85
C ARG A 104 12.54 15.98 -23.21
N GLU A 105 13.51 16.01 -24.11
CA GLU A 105 14.26 14.83 -24.51
C GLU A 105 15.15 14.33 -23.36
N ALA A 106 15.82 15.23 -22.63
CA ALA A 106 16.59 14.90 -21.44
C ALA A 106 15.73 14.20 -20.37
N LEU A 107 14.51 14.71 -20.11
CA LEU A 107 13.58 14.10 -19.16
C LEU A 107 13.12 12.70 -19.60
N GLN A 108 12.88 12.48 -20.89
CA GLN A 108 12.50 11.16 -21.41
C GLN A 108 13.63 10.15 -21.26
N ARG A 109 14.88 10.56 -21.55
CA ARG A 109 16.07 9.72 -21.34
C ARG A 109 16.26 9.41 -19.87
N LEU A 110 16.15 10.41 -19.00
CA LEU A 110 16.24 10.26 -17.55
C LEU A 110 15.17 9.31 -17.01
N GLU A 111 13.91 9.42 -17.48
CA GLU A 111 12.84 8.49 -17.11
C GLU A 111 13.21 7.04 -17.43
N MET A 112 13.75 6.76 -18.62
CA MET A 112 14.17 5.42 -19.00
C MET A 112 15.29 4.89 -18.11
N THR A 113 16.30 5.72 -17.83
CA THR A 113 17.40 5.36 -16.94
C THR A 113 16.91 5.06 -15.52
N LEU A 114 16.08 5.94 -14.96
CA LEU A 114 15.52 5.77 -13.61
C LEU A 114 14.61 4.56 -13.50
N ARG A 115 13.79 4.25 -14.53
CA ARG A 115 12.97 3.04 -14.54
C ARG A 115 13.82 1.77 -14.51
N LYS A 116 14.90 1.74 -15.31
CA LYS A 116 15.83 0.60 -15.34
C LYS A 116 16.53 0.44 -13.98
N TRP A 117 17.12 1.52 -13.48
CA TRP A 117 17.83 1.52 -12.20
C TRP A 117 16.92 1.19 -11.02
N ASN A 118 15.69 1.73 -10.98
CA ASN A 118 14.72 1.40 -9.93
C ASN A 118 14.40 -0.10 -9.92
N ARG A 119 14.28 -0.73 -11.09
CA ARG A 119 14.11 -2.19 -11.18
C ARG A 119 15.34 -2.91 -10.65
N GLU A 120 16.53 -2.55 -11.09
CA GLU A 120 17.78 -3.24 -10.71
C GLU A 120 18.12 -3.10 -9.22
N VAL A 121 17.79 -1.97 -8.60
CA VAL A 121 18.16 -1.67 -7.21
C VAL A 121 17.01 -1.92 -6.22
N PHE A 122 15.78 -1.55 -6.57
CA PHE A 122 14.64 -1.54 -5.64
C PHE A 122 13.58 -2.63 -5.90
N GLU A 123 13.62 -3.39 -7.01
CA GLU A 123 12.64 -4.47 -7.25
C GLU A 123 12.65 -5.50 -6.11
N ASN A 124 13.85 -5.88 -5.65
CA ASN A 124 13.99 -6.77 -4.51
C ASN A 124 13.46 -6.17 -3.20
N VAL A 125 13.56 -4.85 -3.03
CA VAL A 125 13.06 -4.15 -1.82
C VAL A 125 11.53 -4.16 -1.81
N GLN A 126 10.89 -3.85 -2.93
CA GLN A 126 9.43 -3.87 -3.03
C GLN A 126 8.89 -5.29 -2.87
N ARG A 127 9.53 -6.28 -3.52
CA ARG A 127 9.16 -7.69 -3.37
C ARG A 127 9.31 -8.16 -1.92
N ARG A 128 10.44 -7.86 -1.27
CA ARG A 128 10.65 -8.20 0.14
C ARG A 128 9.62 -7.55 1.06
N LYS A 129 9.22 -6.31 0.77
CA LYS A 129 8.15 -5.63 1.51
C LYS A 129 6.81 -6.36 1.35
N GLU A 130 6.46 -6.76 0.13
CA GLU A 130 5.23 -7.54 -0.15
C GLU A 130 5.25 -8.90 0.56
N ASP A 131 6.38 -9.62 0.50
CA ASP A 131 6.56 -10.91 1.16
C ASP A 131 6.41 -10.79 2.70
N LEU A 132 7.06 -9.80 3.31
CA LEU A 132 6.95 -9.54 4.76
C LEU A 132 5.53 -9.14 5.16
N LEU A 133 4.84 -8.34 4.35
CA LEU A 133 3.45 -7.97 4.61
C LEU A 133 2.53 -9.18 4.55
N MET A 134 2.76 -10.10 3.61
CA MET A 134 2.00 -11.35 3.50
C MET A 134 2.22 -12.23 4.74
N GLU A 135 3.48 -12.42 5.16
CA GLU A 135 3.82 -13.19 6.37
C GLU A 135 3.16 -12.60 7.62
N ILE A 136 3.26 -11.28 7.81
CA ILE A 136 2.59 -10.58 8.92
C ILE A 136 1.07 -10.80 8.88
N THR A 137 0.46 -10.70 7.70
CA THR A 137 -0.99 -10.89 7.52
C THR A 137 -1.39 -12.30 7.94
N GLU A 138 -0.69 -13.32 7.45
CA GLU A 138 -0.98 -14.72 7.79
C GLU A 138 -0.89 -15.01 9.29
N ILE A 139 0.14 -14.50 9.96
CA ILE A 139 0.32 -14.68 11.41
C ILE A 139 -0.82 -14.00 12.18
N GLN A 140 -1.27 -12.84 11.71
CA GLN A 140 -2.31 -12.05 12.38
C GLN A 140 -3.73 -12.56 12.13
N GLU A 141 -3.98 -13.29 11.03
CA GLU A 141 -5.30 -13.84 10.70
C GLU A 141 -5.52 -15.27 11.23
N LYS A 142 -4.45 -15.99 11.59
CA LYS A 142 -4.52 -17.38 12.11
C LYS A 142 -4.91 -17.49 13.60
N ASN A 143 -5.12 -16.38 14.30
CA ASN A 143 -5.51 -16.29 15.72
C ASN A 143 -6.83 -15.56 15.90
#